data_AF-A0A0R1QC39-F1
#
_entry.id   AF-A0A0R1QC39-F1
#
_cell.length_a   1.000
_cell.length_b   1.000
_cell.length_c   1.000
_cell.angle_alpha   90.00
_cell.angle_beta   90.00
_cell.angle_gamma   90.00
#
_symmetry.space_group_name_H-M   'P 1'
#
loop_
_entity.id
_entity.type
_entity.pdbx_description
1 polymer ?
#
loop_
_entity_poly.entity_id
_entity_poly.type
_entity_poly.pdbx_seq_one_letter_code
_entity_poly.pdbx_strand_id
1 'polypeptide(L)'
;MSTPLVADVSSWNPDTQSFFNTLAQKGVKAVIVKLTEGTYYTNPKAKAQIKAAWKAGMHAHGYHYAHYQTAAQAKAEALYFVKAAKAVGLNGTSVLAVDVEAPELPKAPLTGLTNTFLSTVKGTGFGKVDFYTMASWVKSGYLKPANLLAKNMWIAAWGVSQPGINNVGTWQFTNNFQGLKVDMSYDFHGLYTKI
;
A
#
# COMPACT_ATOMS: atom_id res chain seq x y z
N MET A 1 -18.44 11.40 -12.62
CA MET A 1 -17.06 10.89 -12.78
C MET A 1 -16.98 9.54 -12.09
N SER A 2 -16.38 8.53 -12.72
CA SER A 2 -16.14 7.23 -12.08
C SER A 2 -15.07 7.36 -10.99
N THR A 3 -15.15 6.52 -9.95
CA THR A 3 -14.13 6.47 -8.89
C THR A 3 -12.78 6.06 -9.50
N PRO A 4 -11.68 6.78 -9.21
CA PRO A 4 -10.35 6.45 -9.70
C PRO A 4 -9.90 5.04 -9.31
N LEU A 5 -9.19 4.37 -10.22
CA LEU A 5 -8.62 3.05 -10.02
C LEU A 5 -7.14 3.13 -9.63
N VAL A 6 -6.74 2.31 -8.67
CA VAL A 6 -5.37 2.16 -8.19
C VAL A 6 -5.00 0.69 -8.16
N ALA A 7 -3.96 0.32 -8.89
CA ALA A 7 -3.41 -1.03 -8.83
C ALA A 7 -2.42 -1.16 -7.68
N ASP A 8 -2.24 -2.36 -7.15
CA ASP A 8 -1.08 -2.70 -6.35
C ASP A 8 -0.33 -3.89 -6.97
N VAL A 9 1.00 -3.84 -6.92
CA VAL A 9 1.87 -4.81 -7.61
C VAL A 9 3.08 -5.18 -6.76
N SER A 10 3.59 -6.38 -6.98
CA SER A 10 4.79 -6.90 -6.31
C SER A 10 5.71 -7.61 -7.30
N SER A 11 6.71 -8.36 -6.82
CA SER A 11 7.56 -9.20 -7.67
C SER A 11 6.79 -10.28 -8.43
N TRP A 12 5.57 -10.60 -8.01
CA TRP A 12 4.67 -11.54 -8.68
C TRP A 12 4.06 -10.98 -9.98
N ASN A 13 4.07 -9.66 -10.16
CA ASN A 13 3.53 -9.03 -11.36
C ASN A 13 4.64 -8.68 -12.37
N PRO A 14 4.28 -8.39 -13.63
CA PRO A 14 5.24 -7.86 -14.60
C PRO A 14 5.80 -6.49 -14.19
N ASP A 15 6.98 -6.18 -14.70
CA ASP A 15 7.64 -4.88 -14.61
C ASP A 15 7.83 -4.21 -15.99
N THR A 16 7.18 -4.77 -17.01
CA THR A 16 7.29 -4.34 -18.40
C THR A 16 6.44 -3.09 -18.68
N GLN A 17 6.91 -2.23 -19.58
CA GLN A 17 6.15 -1.04 -19.99
C GLN A 17 4.77 -1.39 -20.56
N SER A 18 4.64 -2.49 -21.30
CA SER A 18 3.38 -2.93 -21.90
C SER A 18 2.31 -3.25 -20.85
N PHE A 19 2.70 -3.84 -19.72
CA PHE A 19 1.78 -4.11 -18.62
C PHE A 19 1.22 -2.81 -18.03
N PHE A 20 2.07 -1.83 -17.72
CA PHE A 20 1.62 -0.55 -17.16
C PHE A 20 0.83 0.29 -18.18
N ASN A 21 1.17 0.25 -19.46
CA ASN A 21 0.37 0.88 -20.52
C ASN A 21 -1.04 0.25 -20.58
N THR A 22 -1.14 -1.07 -20.42
CA THR A 22 -2.43 -1.78 -20.40
C THR A 22 -3.28 -1.33 -19.20
N LEU A 23 -2.68 -1.16 -18.02
CA LEU A 23 -3.37 -0.61 -16.85
C LEU A 23 -3.86 0.81 -17.10
N ALA A 24 -3.01 1.69 -17.63
CA ALA A 24 -3.37 3.08 -17.94
C ALA A 24 -4.53 3.16 -18.96
N GLN A 25 -4.50 2.34 -20.01
CA GLN A 25 -5.59 2.25 -21.00
C GLN A 25 -6.92 1.78 -20.39
N LYS A 26 -6.87 0.96 -19.32
CA LYS A 26 -8.03 0.54 -18.54
C LYS A 26 -8.48 1.56 -17.49
N GLY A 27 -7.88 2.75 -17.48
CA GLY A 27 -8.28 3.87 -16.62
C GLY A 27 -7.60 3.89 -15.25
N VAL A 28 -6.61 3.02 -15.00
CA VAL A 28 -5.82 3.03 -13.76
C VAL A 28 -5.01 4.33 -13.69
N LYS A 29 -5.05 5.00 -12.53
CA LYS A 29 -4.46 6.33 -12.32
C LYS A 29 -3.22 6.31 -11.43
N ALA A 30 -3.09 5.31 -10.57
CA ALA A 30 -1.92 5.14 -9.72
C ALA A 30 -1.57 3.66 -9.53
N VAL A 31 -0.34 3.41 -9.11
CA VAL A 31 0.12 2.10 -8.64
C VAL A 31 0.80 2.19 -7.28
N ILE A 32 0.56 1.21 -6.41
CA ILE A 32 1.25 1.02 -5.14
C ILE A 32 2.16 -0.21 -5.27
N VAL A 33 3.48 -0.01 -5.21
CA VAL A 33 4.46 -1.07 -5.50
C VAL A 33 5.04 -1.63 -4.20
N LYS A 34 5.07 -2.97 -4.04
CA LYS A 34 5.76 -3.62 -2.92
C LYS A 34 7.23 -3.24 -3.00
N LEU A 35 7.76 -2.59 -1.97
CA LEU A 35 9.18 -2.26 -1.95
C LEU A 35 9.98 -3.24 -1.10
N THR A 36 9.42 -3.59 0.06
CA THR A 36 10.14 -4.33 1.09
C THR A 36 9.22 -5.22 1.90
N GLU A 37 9.81 -6.20 2.55
CA GLU A 37 9.16 -7.10 3.51
C GLU A 37 10.14 -7.40 4.64
N GLY A 38 9.69 -7.18 5.88
CA GLY A 38 10.56 -7.23 7.04
C GLY A 38 11.82 -6.37 6.85
N THR A 39 12.97 -6.82 7.36
CA THR A 39 14.26 -6.17 7.10
C THR A 39 15.15 -6.96 6.15
N TYR A 40 14.60 -7.97 5.47
CA TYR A 40 15.39 -8.96 4.73
C TYR A 40 15.09 -8.98 3.24
N TYR A 41 13.88 -8.60 2.80
CA TYR A 41 13.49 -8.67 1.40
C TYR A 41 13.30 -7.28 0.79
N THR A 42 13.89 -7.06 -0.37
CA THR A 42 13.62 -5.91 -1.25
C THR A 42 13.13 -6.42 -2.60
N ASN A 43 12.03 -5.86 -3.12
CA ASN A 43 11.47 -6.26 -4.41
C ASN A 43 12.45 -5.90 -5.55
N PRO A 44 13.01 -6.88 -6.28
CA PRO A 44 13.98 -6.61 -7.34
C PRO A 44 13.36 -5.90 -8.56
N LYS A 45 12.03 -5.98 -8.72
CA LYS A 45 11.29 -5.35 -9.82
C LYS A 45 10.85 -3.91 -9.51
N ALA A 46 10.93 -3.47 -8.26
CA ALA A 46 10.30 -2.21 -7.82
C ALA A 46 10.74 -0.99 -8.65
N LYS A 47 12.04 -0.88 -8.95
CA LYS A 47 12.58 0.24 -9.75
C LYS A 47 12.02 0.27 -11.17
N ALA A 48 11.89 -0.90 -11.80
CA ALA A 48 11.35 -1.02 -13.15
C ALA A 48 9.84 -0.76 -13.16
N GLN A 49 9.11 -1.30 -12.19
CA GLN A 49 7.67 -1.09 -11.99
C GLN A 49 7.32 0.39 -11.83
N ILE A 50 8.02 1.10 -10.92
CA ILE A 50 7.79 2.53 -10.70
C ILE A 50 8.08 3.34 -11.96
N LYS A 51 9.21 3.07 -12.64
CA LYS A 51 9.55 3.77 -13.89
C LYS A 51 8.54 3.53 -15.00
N ALA A 52 8.07 2.28 -15.14
CA ALA A 52 7.08 1.92 -16.14
C ALA A 52 5.72 2.59 -15.86
N ALA A 53 5.31 2.68 -14.59
CA ALA A 53 4.11 3.37 -14.19
C ALA A 53 4.15 4.87 -14.49
N TRP A 54 5.25 5.55 -14.14
CA TRP A 54 5.42 6.97 -14.48
C TRP A 54 5.40 7.22 -15.99
N LYS A 55 6.08 6.38 -16.78
CA LYS A 55 6.05 6.46 -18.24
C LYS A 55 4.66 6.23 -18.85
N ALA A 56 3.82 5.45 -18.16
CA ALA A 56 2.42 5.23 -18.55
C ALA A 56 1.49 6.37 -18.07
N GLY A 57 2.02 7.43 -17.46
CA GLY A 57 1.24 8.57 -16.98
C GLY A 57 0.50 8.34 -15.66
N MET A 58 0.87 7.29 -14.92
CA MET A 58 0.30 7.01 -13.59
C MET A 58 1.16 7.60 -12.47
N HIS A 59 0.52 7.89 -11.35
CA HIS A 59 1.23 8.10 -10.10
C HIS A 59 1.81 6.79 -9.55
N ALA A 60 2.90 6.87 -8.78
CA ALA A 60 3.53 5.70 -8.19
C ALA A 60 3.82 5.90 -6.69
N HIS A 61 3.57 4.83 -5.93
CA HIS A 61 3.62 4.77 -4.48
C HIS A 61 4.31 3.49 -4.01
N GLY A 62 4.57 3.38 -2.71
CA GLY A 62 5.22 2.21 -2.13
C GLY A 62 4.40 1.58 -1.02
N TYR A 63 4.50 0.26 -0.87
CA TYR A 63 4.07 -0.42 0.35
C TYR A 63 5.14 -1.35 0.92
N HIS A 64 5.00 -1.64 2.21
CA HIS A 64 5.88 -2.52 2.98
C HIS A 64 5.05 -3.63 3.65
N TYR A 65 5.42 -4.89 3.45
CA TYR A 65 4.78 -6.02 4.12
C TYR A 65 5.40 -6.26 5.50
N ALA A 66 4.62 -6.04 6.55
CA ALA A 66 5.10 -5.94 7.92
C ALA A 66 5.29 -7.30 8.62
N HIS A 67 6.38 -7.43 9.38
CA HIS A 67 6.67 -8.59 10.23
C HIS A 67 7.04 -8.22 11.67
N TYR A 68 6.88 -6.94 12.05
CA TYR A 68 7.32 -6.46 13.35
C TYR A 68 6.55 -7.09 14.52
N GLN A 69 7.27 -7.44 15.58
CA GLN A 69 6.71 -7.90 16.87
C GLN A 69 6.92 -6.89 17.98
N THR A 70 7.85 -5.95 17.79
CA THR A 70 8.28 -4.97 18.78
C THR A 70 8.38 -3.58 18.16
N ALA A 71 8.38 -2.54 18.99
CA ALA A 71 8.54 -1.16 18.52
C ALA A 71 9.91 -0.95 17.82
N ALA A 72 10.96 -1.64 18.30
CA ALA A 72 12.28 -1.61 17.68
C ALA A 72 12.26 -2.22 16.26
N GLN A 73 11.59 -3.36 16.07
CA GLN A 73 11.42 -3.96 14.75
C GLN A 73 10.54 -3.09 13.84
N ALA A 74 9.44 -2.52 14.34
CA ALA A 74 8.59 -1.62 13.56
C ALA A 74 9.37 -0.40 13.05
N LYS A 75 10.24 0.17 13.89
CA LYS A 75 11.16 1.24 13.49
C LYS A 75 12.20 0.78 12.47
N ALA A 76 12.79 -0.40 12.66
CA ALA A 76 13.79 -0.95 11.75
C ALA A 76 13.20 -1.23 10.35
N GLU A 77 12.01 -1.84 10.30
CA GLU A 77 11.25 -2.08 9.07
C GLU A 77 10.89 -0.77 8.36
N ALA A 78 10.43 0.25 9.10
CA ALA A 78 10.12 1.57 8.54
C ALA A 78 11.36 2.24 7.91
N LEU A 79 12.52 2.17 8.57
CA LEU A 79 13.76 2.74 8.03
C LEU A 79 14.27 1.97 6.81
N TYR A 80 14.14 0.65 6.82
CA TYR A 80 14.48 -0.20 5.68
C TYR A 80 13.58 0.13 4.47
N PHE A 81 12.27 0.26 4.70
CA PHE A 81 11.31 0.66 3.69
C PHE A 81 11.59 2.04 3.10
N VAL A 82 11.84 3.05 3.95
CA VAL A 82 12.19 4.41 3.51
C VAL A 82 13.47 4.42 2.66
N LYS A 83 14.48 3.63 3.04
CA LYS A 83 15.71 3.50 2.24
C LYS A 83 15.40 2.94 0.86
N ALA A 84 14.58 1.89 0.77
CA ALA A 84 14.16 1.33 -0.50
C ALA A 84 13.33 2.33 -1.34
N ALA A 85 12.39 3.04 -0.73
CA ALA A 85 11.58 4.08 -1.38
C ALA A 85 12.43 5.17 -2.03
N LYS A 86 13.42 5.69 -1.30
CA LYS A 86 14.37 6.69 -1.84
C LYS A 86 15.20 6.10 -2.99
N ALA A 87 15.66 4.85 -2.87
CA ALA A 87 16.49 4.20 -3.88
C ALA A 87 15.78 3.98 -5.23
N VAL A 88 14.45 3.87 -5.23
CA VAL A 88 13.63 3.75 -6.44
C VAL A 88 13.07 5.09 -6.94
N GLY A 89 13.38 6.20 -6.26
CA GLY A 89 13.05 7.56 -6.67
C GLY A 89 11.72 8.10 -6.13
N LEU A 90 11.07 7.41 -5.18
CA LEU A 90 9.92 7.98 -4.47
C LEU A 90 10.38 9.12 -3.55
N ASN A 91 9.51 10.10 -3.32
CA ASN A 91 9.82 11.29 -2.53
C ASN A 91 8.60 11.73 -1.69
N GLY A 92 8.66 12.92 -1.08
CA GLY A 92 7.64 13.42 -0.16
C GLY A 92 6.22 13.58 -0.75
N THR A 93 6.06 13.56 -2.08
CA THR A 93 4.74 13.56 -2.72
C THR A 93 4.13 12.15 -2.81
N SER A 94 4.95 11.11 -2.72
CA SER A 94 4.53 9.71 -2.73
C SER A 94 3.92 9.31 -1.38
N VAL A 95 2.79 8.60 -1.44
CA VAL A 95 2.24 7.84 -0.30
C VAL A 95 3.10 6.60 -0.04
N LEU A 96 3.43 6.36 1.23
CA LEU A 96 4.06 5.13 1.71
C LEU A 96 3.12 4.38 2.65
N ALA A 97 2.69 3.19 2.26
CA ALA A 97 1.76 2.37 3.02
C ALA A 97 2.46 1.23 3.77
N VAL A 98 1.90 0.83 4.91
CA VAL A 98 2.27 -0.41 5.61
C VAL A 98 1.16 -1.44 5.43
N ASP A 99 1.53 -2.63 4.98
CA ASP A 99 0.64 -3.77 4.80
C ASP A 99 0.68 -4.63 6.08
N VAL A 100 -0.47 -4.70 6.75
CA VAL A 100 -0.67 -5.25 8.09
C VAL A 100 -1.62 -6.44 8.01
N GLU A 101 -1.10 -7.55 7.50
CA GLU A 101 -1.87 -8.79 7.34
C GLU A 101 -1.10 -10.08 7.65
N ALA A 102 0.20 -9.99 7.94
CA ALA A 102 1.02 -11.17 8.21
C ALA A 102 0.50 -11.93 9.44
N PRO A 103 0.25 -13.25 9.34
CA PRO A 103 -0.48 -14.02 10.35
C PRO A 103 0.20 -14.03 11.72
N GLU A 104 1.52 -13.86 11.76
CA GLU A 104 2.34 -13.82 12.96
C GLU A 104 2.31 -12.48 13.69
N LEU A 105 1.78 -11.40 13.11
CA LEU A 105 1.73 -10.10 13.77
C LEU A 105 1.05 -10.22 15.16
N PRO A 106 1.45 -9.44 16.16
CA PRO A 106 0.95 -9.64 17.51
C PRO A 106 -0.45 -9.04 17.68
N LYS A 107 -1.44 -9.77 18.19
CA LYS A 107 -2.81 -9.24 18.47
C LYS A 107 -2.84 -7.98 19.31
N ALA A 108 -2.02 -7.93 20.35
CA ALA A 108 -1.71 -6.73 21.10
C ALA A 108 -0.20 -6.74 21.35
N PRO A 109 0.53 -5.65 21.09
CA PRO A 109 0.04 -4.28 20.87
C PRO A 109 0.03 -3.79 19.39
N LEU A 110 -0.54 -4.56 18.43
CA LEU A 110 -0.45 -4.29 16.97
C LEU A 110 -0.58 -2.81 16.57
N THR A 111 -1.69 -2.17 16.97
CA THR A 111 -2.01 -0.80 16.55
C THR A 111 -0.93 0.20 17.00
N GLY A 112 -0.32 -0.01 18.17
CA GLY A 112 0.79 0.81 18.65
C GLY A 112 2.08 0.59 17.87
N LEU A 113 2.36 -0.66 17.46
CA LEU A 113 3.50 -0.98 16.60
C LEU A 113 3.34 -0.39 15.21
N THR A 114 2.14 -0.49 14.61
CA THR A 114 1.83 0.15 13.33
C THR A 114 1.99 1.67 13.40
N ASN A 115 1.59 2.31 14.50
CA ASN A 115 1.85 3.74 14.71
C ASN A 115 3.34 4.07 14.86
N THR A 116 4.14 3.17 15.43
CA THR A 116 5.60 3.32 15.51
C THR A 116 6.21 3.29 14.11
N PHE A 117 5.75 2.36 13.26
CA PHE A 117 6.14 2.31 11.85
C PHE A 117 5.75 3.60 11.11
N LEU A 118 4.47 3.97 11.15
CA LEU A 118 3.93 5.13 10.42
C LEU A 118 4.57 6.45 10.84
N SER A 119 4.77 6.66 12.15
CA SER A 119 5.44 7.86 12.67
C SER A 119 6.91 7.92 12.26
N THR A 120 7.61 6.77 12.26
CA THR A 120 8.99 6.68 11.76
C THR A 120 9.06 7.07 10.28
N VAL A 121 8.19 6.54 9.44
CA VAL A 121 8.14 6.90 8.01
C VAL A 121 7.92 8.40 7.83
N LYS A 122 6.93 8.99 8.51
CA LYS A 122 6.65 10.43 8.43
C LYS A 122 7.84 11.31 8.83
N GLY A 123 8.58 10.90 9.85
CA GLY A 123 9.78 11.59 10.32
C GLY A 123 10.94 11.64 9.33
N THR A 124 10.86 10.93 8.19
CA THR A 124 11.95 10.84 7.20
C THR A 124 11.79 11.73 5.96
N GLY A 125 10.72 12.55 5.92
CA GLY A 125 10.37 13.44 4.80
C GLY A 125 9.23 12.92 3.91
N PHE A 126 8.67 11.74 4.19
CA PHE A 126 7.48 11.22 3.51
C PHE A 126 6.21 11.63 4.27
N GLY A 127 5.58 12.75 3.87
CA GLY A 127 4.45 13.33 4.61
C GLY A 127 3.14 12.55 4.52
N LYS A 128 2.95 11.79 3.42
CA LYS A 128 1.74 10.99 3.14
C LYS A 128 2.00 9.52 3.49
N VAL A 129 1.23 8.97 4.42
CA VAL A 129 1.29 7.55 4.81
C VAL A 129 -0.09 6.93 4.86
N ASP A 130 -0.17 5.63 4.64
CA ASP A 130 -1.40 4.85 4.78
C ASP A 130 -1.14 3.47 5.41
N PHE A 131 -2.19 2.70 5.65
CA PHE A 131 -2.08 1.29 6.01
C PHE A 131 -3.05 0.45 5.18
N TYR A 132 -2.65 -0.80 4.93
CA TYR A 132 -3.47 -1.84 4.36
C TYR A 132 -3.78 -2.94 5.37
N THR A 133 -5.00 -3.47 5.32
CA THR A 133 -5.39 -4.74 5.98
C THR A 133 -6.71 -5.25 5.38
N MET A 134 -7.11 -6.47 5.73
CA MET A 134 -8.42 -7.01 5.36
C MET A 134 -9.55 -6.52 6.29
N ALA A 135 -10.77 -6.39 5.76
CA ALA A 135 -11.94 -5.92 6.54
C ALA A 135 -12.22 -6.78 7.78
N SER A 136 -11.87 -8.07 7.77
CA SER A 136 -12.06 -8.98 8.91
C SER A 136 -11.18 -8.61 10.12
N TRP A 137 -9.95 -8.11 9.89
CA TRP A 137 -9.06 -7.67 10.99
C TRP A 137 -9.58 -6.41 11.67
N VAL A 138 -10.22 -5.52 10.91
CA VAL A 138 -10.91 -4.35 11.48
C VAL A 138 -12.14 -4.77 12.27
N LYS A 139 -13.01 -5.62 11.71
CA LYS A 139 -14.26 -6.07 12.37
C LYS A 139 -14.03 -6.84 13.66
N SER A 140 -12.97 -7.64 13.72
CA SER A 140 -12.56 -8.39 14.91
C SER A 140 -11.83 -7.55 15.96
N GLY A 141 -11.47 -6.31 15.63
CA GLY A 141 -10.70 -5.43 16.52
C GLY A 141 -9.22 -5.79 16.65
N TYR A 142 -8.70 -6.66 15.77
CA TYR A 142 -7.28 -7.01 15.69
C TYR A 142 -6.44 -5.77 15.36
N LEU A 143 -6.84 -5.03 14.32
CA LEU A 143 -6.34 -3.70 14.04
C LEU A 143 -7.43 -2.68 14.34
N LYS A 144 -7.06 -1.54 14.96
CA LYS A 144 -8.01 -0.50 15.36
C LYS A 144 -7.73 0.81 14.61
N PRO A 145 -8.27 0.99 13.39
CA PRO A 145 -8.05 2.17 12.55
C PRO A 145 -8.33 3.52 13.23
N ALA A 146 -9.33 3.57 14.11
CA ALA A 146 -9.64 4.78 14.89
C ALA A 146 -8.42 5.33 15.64
N ASN A 147 -7.52 4.44 16.08
CA ASN A 147 -6.32 4.78 16.85
C ASN A 147 -5.05 4.87 15.99
N LEU A 148 -5.13 4.62 14.67
CA LEU A 148 -3.98 4.74 13.77
C LEU A 148 -3.73 6.19 13.37
N LEU A 149 -2.46 6.53 13.13
CA LEU A 149 -2.03 7.82 12.59
C LEU A 149 -2.57 8.04 11.18
N ALA A 150 -2.53 7.00 10.33
CA ALA A 150 -3.11 7.01 9.00
C ALA A 150 -4.63 6.87 9.08
N LYS A 151 -5.35 7.72 8.34
CA LYS A 151 -6.81 7.81 8.35
C LYS A 151 -7.48 7.46 7.02
N ASN A 152 -6.71 7.18 5.97
CA ASN A 152 -7.27 6.85 4.67
C ASN A 152 -7.86 5.43 4.64
N MET A 153 -7.20 4.45 5.25
CA MET A 153 -7.69 3.07 5.35
C MET A 153 -7.78 2.40 3.98
N TRP A 154 -6.69 1.79 3.55
CA TRP A 154 -6.70 0.88 2.41
C TRP A 154 -7.20 -0.50 2.86
N ILE A 155 -8.42 -0.89 2.49
CA ILE A 155 -9.08 -2.10 3.01
C ILE A 155 -9.35 -3.10 1.90
N ALA A 156 -8.97 -4.37 2.11
CA ALA A 156 -9.38 -5.47 1.25
C ALA A 156 -10.71 -6.09 1.67
N ALA A 157 -11.61 -6.23 0.69
CA ALA A 157 -12.83 -7.04 0.78
C ALA A 157 -13.31 -7.39 -0.64
N TRP A 158 -13.22 -8.67 -1.03
CA TRP A 158 -13.54 -9.13 -2.38
C TRP A 158 -14.89 -9.83 -2.44
N GLY A 159 -15.51 -9.89 -3.63
CA GLY A 159 -16.79 -10.59 -3.83
C GLY A 159 -17.99 -9.92 -3.15
N VAL A 160 -17.84 -8.66 -2.75
CA VAL A 160 -18.86 -7.85 -2.05
C VAL A 160 -19.10 -6.54 -2.79
N SER A 161 -20.26 -5.92 -2.59
CA SER A 161 -20.65 -4.66 -3.25
C SER A 161 -20.05 -3.40 -2.61
N GLN A 162 -19.50 -3.52 -1.40
CA GLN A 162 -18.90 -2.42 -0.63
C GLN A 162 -17.87 -2.96 0.37
N PRO A 163 -16.89 -2.16 0.83
CA PRO A 163 -15.82 -2.63 1.73
C PRO A 163 -16.33 -3.10 3.11
N GLY A 164 -17.53 -2.70 3.51
CA GLY A 164 -18.15 -3.13 4.77
C GLY A 164 -17.47 -2.57 6.02
N ILE A 165 -16.68 -1.51 5.87
CA ILE A 165 -16.11 -0.67 6.92
C ILE A 165 -16.45 0.78 6.58
N ASN A 166 -16.86 1.57 7.58
CA ASN A 166 -17.23 2.97 7.36
C ASN A 166 -15.99 3.82 7.02
N ASN A 167 -16.18 4.80 6.14
CA ASN A 167 -15.17 5.81 5.80
C ASN A 167 -13.86 5.25 5.23
N VAL A 168 -13.93 4.12 4.52
CA VAL A 168 -12.80 3.58 3.76
C VAL A 168 -12.43 4.54 2.65
N GLY A 169 -11.17 4.93 2.59
CA GLY A 169 -10.62 5.82 1.58
C GLY A 169 -10.07 5.10 0.36
N THR A 170 -9.58 3.88 0.53
CA THR A 170 -9.16 3.03 -0.59
C THR A 170 -9.66 1.60 -0.39
N TRP A 171 -10.38 1.05 -1.37
CA TRP A 171 -10.97 -0.29 -1.26
C TRP A 171 -10.40 -1.22 -2.33
N GLN A 172 -9.62 -2.22 -1.92
CA GLN A 172 -9.20 -3.30 -2.80
C GLN A 172 -10.36 -4.29 -2.98
N PHE A 173 -10.98 -4.27 -4.15
CA PHE A 173 -12.23 -4.99 -4.44
C PHE A 173 -12.01 -6.30 -5.20
N THR A 174 -10.83 -6.49 -5.78
CA THR A 174 -10.47 -7.71 -6.51
C THR A 174 -8.97 -7.95 -6.52
N ASN A 175 -8.58 -9.22 -6.64
CA ASN A 175 -7.22 -9.68 -6.89
C ASN A 175 -6.98 -10.10 -8.36
N ASN A 176 -7.99 -9.96 -9.21
CA ASN A 176 -7.94 -10.41 -10.59
C ASN A 176 -8.67 -9.45 -11.52
N PHE A 177 -8.18 -8.21 -11.55
CA PHE A 177 -8.80 -7.16 -12.34
C PHE A 177 -8.84 -7.51 -13.83
N GLN A 178 -10.06 -7.79 -14.33
CA GLN A 178 -10.33 -8.11 -15.73
C GLN A 178 -9.43 -9.23 -16.29
N GLY A 179 -9.10 -10.24 -15.46
CA GLY A 179 -8.28 -11.38 -15.86
C GLY A 179 -6.77 -11.13 -15.89
N LEU A 180 -6.32 -9.93 -15.48
CA LEU A 180 -4.89 -9.55 -15.51
C LEU A 180 -4.07 -10.08 -14.34
N LYS A 181 -4.67 -10.82 -13.40
CA LYS A 181 -3.99 -11.32 -12.18
C LYS A 181 -3.26 -10.20 -11.43
N VAL A 182 -3.95 -9.08 -11.27
CA VAL A 182 -3.48 -7.90 -10.56
C VAL A 182 -4.59 -7.40 -9.65
N ASP A 183 -4.17 -6.97 -8.48
CA ASP A 183 -5.05 -6.42 -7.48
C ASP A 183 -5.50 -5.01 -7.90
N MET A 184 -6.74 -4.68 -7.59
CA MET A 184 -7.30 -3.39 -7.97
C MET A 184 -8.15 -2.81 -6.86
N SER A 185 -7.96 -1.51 -6.69
CA SER A 185 -8.62 -0.72 -5.69
C SER A 185 -9.36 0.48 -6.28
N TYR A 186 -10.46 0.86 -5.63
CA TYR A 186 -11.07 2.17 -5.79
C TYR A 186 -10.44 3.16 -4.81
N ASP A 187 -10.05 4.34 -5.27
CA ASP A 187 -9.53 5.43 -4.42
C ASP A 187 -10.60 6.51 -4.21
N PHE A 188 -11.39 6.35 -3.15
CA PHE A 188 -12.53 7.20 -2.82
C PHE A 188 -12.09 8.60 -2.37
N HIS A 189 -11.03 8.69 -1.56
CA HIS A 189 -10.55 9.97 -1.04
C HIS A 189 -9.58 10.67 -2.00
N GLY A 190 -8.97 9.93 -2.92
CA GLY A 190 -8.00 10.48 -3.85
C GLY A 190 -6.58 10.56 -3.27
N LEU A 191 -6.29 9.82 -2.18
CA LEU A 191 -4.98 9.89 -1.51
C LEU A 191 -3.85 9.52 -2.48
N TYR A 192 -4.11 8.56 -3.36
CA TYR A 192 -3.14 8.05 -4.33
C TYR A 192 -3.27 8.74 -5.70
N THR A 193 -4.45 9.26 -6.04
CA THR A 193 -4.76 9.71 -7.41
C THR A 193 -4.85 11.22 -7.61
N LYS A 194 -4.92 12.04 -6.56
CA LYS A 194 -5.08 13.52 -6.65
C LYS A 194 -3.84 14.30 -6.15
N ILE A 195 -2.65 13.74 -6.32
CA ILE A 195 -1.41 14.13 -5.59
C ILE A 195 -1.13 15.63 -5.59
#